data_AF-K2EDM2-F1
#
_entry.id   AF-K2EDM2-F1
#
_cell.length_a   1.000
_cell.length_b   1.000
_cell.length_c   1.000
_cell.angle_alpha   90.00
_cell.angle_beta   90.00
_cell.angle_gamma   90.00
#
_symmetry.space_group_name_H-M   'P 1'
#
loop_
_entity.id
_entity.type
_entity.pdbx_description
1 polymer ?
#
loop_
_entity_poly.entity_id
_entity_poly.type
_entity_poly.pdbx_seq_one_letter_code
_entity_poly.pdbx_strand_id
1 'polypeptide(L)'
;MRSLNPWPIFPVNLELPVARSLSLQFILQGLMDAFDRLQGLYHTIFAQLQGANFQEELSCISKDLEKILLFSLEHPFSQKGSILDKLCFYSEILLQASHLSNDEIPQVLDEMRKAILVVKSKTAIWKKIKAPFPLDAVRGEFVALHSLLVVKLRTFFSSLCTFLKEARSDENVLVQLIENKEKFNASLGAKYIEKLLMG
;
A
#
# COMPACT_ATOMS: atom_id res chain seq x y z
N MET A 1 35.48 -7.35 0.10
CA MET A 1 34.18 -7.42 -0.59
C MET A 1 33.10 -7.00 0.41
N ARG A 2 32.52 -5.81 0.24
CA ARG A 2 31.45 -5.32 1.12
C ARG A 2 30.16 -6.04 0.73
N SER A 3 29.54 -6.71 1.69
CA SER A 3 28.26 -7.42 1.52
C SER A 3 27.20 -6.44 1.01
N LEU A 4 26.85 -6.61 -0.26
CA LEU A 4 25.60 -6.17 -0.84
C LEU A 4 24.56 -7.17 -0.31
N ASN A 5 23.87 -6.84 0.78
CA ASN A 5 22.59 -7.48 1.07
C ASN A 5 21.52 -6.56 0.46
N PRO A 6 21.15 -6.78 -0.81
CA PRO A 6 19.85 -6.32 -1.22
C PRO A 6 18.82 -7.30 -0.68
N TRP A 7 17.62 -6.80 -0.45
CA TRP A 7 16.44 -7.65 -0.45
C TRP A 7 16.48 -8.71 -1.58
N PRO A 8 15.96 -9.93 -1.35
CA PRO A 8 14.97 -10.29 -0.33
C PRO A 8 15.55 -10.43 1.08
N ILE A 9 14.71 -10.20 2.09
CA ILE A 9 14.94 -10.68 3.47
C ILE A 9 14.98 -12.23 3.49
N PHE A 10 14.45 -12.87 2.44
CA PHE A 10 14.39 -14.32 2.36
C PHE A 10 15.72 -14.91 1.90
N PRO A 11 16.28 -15.87 2.65
CA PRO A 11 17.42 -16.63 2.18
C PRO A 11 17.04 -17.38 0.90
N VAL A 12 18.01 -17.57 -0.01
CA VAL A 12 17.80 -18.25 -1.30
C VAL A 12 17.24 -19.67 -1.15
N ASN A 13 17.49 -20.30 -0.01
CA ASN A 13 17.06 -21.66 0.30
C ASN A 13 15.80 -21.70 1.18
N LEU A 14 15.03 -20.60 1.24
CA LEU A 14 13.80 -20.57 2.02
C LEU A 14 12.78 -21.53 1.40
N GLU A 15 12.25 -22.43 2.21
CA GLU A 15 11.22 -23.36 1.76
C GLU A 15 9.96 -22.60 1.31
N LEU A 16 9.32 -23.07 0.24
CA LEU A 16 8.14 -22.42 -0.35
C LEU A 16 7.03 -22.13 0.68
N PRO A 17 6.68 -23.05 1.61
CA PRO A 17 5.66 -22.76 2.62
C PRO A 17 6.06 -21.58 3.53
N VAL A 18 7.33 -21.46 3.90
CA VAL A 18 7.85 -20.38 4.74
C VAL A 18 7.90 -19.07 3.97
N ALA A 19 8.31 -19.10 2.70
CA ALA A 19 8.28 -17.93 1.82
C ALA A 19 6.86 -17.39 1.64
N ARG A 20 5.88 -18.29 1.47
CA ARG A 20 4.46 -17.95 1.41
C ARG A 20 3.96 -17.33 2.72
N SER A 21 4.27 -17.94 3.86
CA SER A 21 3.91 -17.45 5.19
C SER A 21 4.40 -16.02 5.43
N LEU A 22 5.69 -15.80 5.24
CA LEU A 22 6.32 -14.51 5.47
C LEU A 22 5.79 -13.46 4.48
N SER A 23 5.61 -13.83 3.21
CA SER A 23 5.03 -12.92 2.22
C SER A 23 3.65 -12.46 2.65
N LEU A 24 2.78 -13.36 3.11
CA LEU A 24 1.45 -12.99 3.60
C LEU A 24 1.53 -12.05 4.80
N GLN A 25 2.40 -12.33 5.78
CA GLN A 25 2.58 -11.44 6.95
C GLN A 25 3.02 -10.03 6.53
N PHE A 26 4.02 -9.93 5.64
CA PHE A 26 4.50 -8.63 5.18
C PHE A 26 3.50 -7.89 4.29
N ILE A 27 2.72 -8.62 3.49
CA ILE A 27 1.63 -8.03 2.69
C ILE A 27 0.54 -7.49 3.62
N LEU A 28 0.14 -8.25 4.64
CA LEU A 28 -0.85 -7.81 5.62
C LEU A 28 -0.38 -6.57 6.38
N GLN A 29 0.89 -6.52 6.80
CA GLN A 29 1.47 -5.32 7.41
C GLN A 29 1.49 -4.14 6.43
N GLY A 30 1.91 -4.36 5.18
CA GLY A 30 1.93 -3.32 4.15
C GLY A 30 0.54 -2.76 3.85
N LEU A 31 -0.50 -3.59 3.89
CA LEU A 31 -1.89 -3.16 3.75
C LEU A 31 -2.34 -2.27 4.90
N MET A 32 -1.98 -2.64 6.13
CA MET A 32 -2.28 -1.81 7.29
C MET A 32 -1.60 -0.45 7.20
N ASP A 33 -0.31 -0.43 6.89
CA ASP A 33 0.45 0.79 6.69
C ASP A 33 -0.18 1.66 5.58
N ALA A 34 -0.69 1.03 4.51
CA ALA A 34 -1.36 1.74 3.41
C ALA A 34 -2.66 2.42 3.86
N PHE A 35 -3.52 1.69 4.58
CA PHE A 35 -4.79 2.24 5.05
C PHE A 35 -4.57 3.39 6.04
N ASP A 36 -3.70 3.20 7.03
CA ASP A 36 -3.38 4.22 8.04
C ASP A 36 -2.82 5.47 7.34
N ARG A 37 -1.94 5.28 6.35
CA ARG A 37 -1.33 6.39 5.61
C ARG A 37 -2.32 7.16 4.76
N LEU A 38 -3.22 6.46 4.07
CA LEU A 38 -4.27 7.10 3.28
C LEU A 38 -5.24 7.91 4.14
N GLN A 39 -5.61 7.37 5.31
CA GLN A 39 -6.46 8.07 6.25
C GLN A 39 -5.78 9.34 6.79
N GLY A 40 -4.49 9.24 7.16
CA GLY A 40 -3.70 10.40 7.59
C GLY A 40 -3.55 11.46 6.48
N LEU A 41 -3.35 11.04 5.24
CA LEU A 41 -3.28 11.92 4.08
C LEU A 41 -4.60 12.66 3.86
N TYR A 42 -5.73 11.94 3.90
CA TYR A 42 -7.06 12.53 3.79
C TYR A 42 -7.27 13.63 4.84
N HIS A 43 -6.96 13.34 6.10
CA HIS A 43 -7.08 14.34 7.17
C HIS A 43 -6.18 15.56 6.93
N THR A 44 -4.94 15.33 6.48
CA THR A 44 -3.97 16.39 6.15
C THR A 44 -4.51 17.33 5.07
N ILE A 45 -5.07 16.80 3.99
CA ILE A 45 -5.59 17.60 2.87
C ILE A 45 -6.73 18.52 3.32
N PHE A 46 -7.64 18.05 4.18
CA PHE A 46 -8.80 18.83 4.62
C PHE A 46 -8.49 19.80 5.76
N ALA A 47 -7.66 19.39 6.71
CA ALA A 47 -7.32 20.21 7.86
C ALA A 47 -6.26 21.26 7.51
N GLN A 48 -5.24 20.86 6.73
CA GLN A 48 -4.03 21.66 6.56
C GLN A 48 -3.96 22.41 5.25
N LEU A 49 -4.56 21.97 4.13
CA LEU A 49 -4.37 22.67 2.86
C LEU A 49 -5.13 24.02 2.84
N GLN A 50 -4.45 25.10 3.18
CA GLN A 50 -4.96 26.47 3.30
C GLN A 50 -4.32 27.39 2.25
N GLY A 51 -5.01 28.48 1.90
CA GLY A 51 -4.53 29.40 0.86
C GLY A 51 -3.22 30.13 1.21
N ALA A 52 -2.90 30.32 2.50
CA ALA A 52 -1.73 31.09 2.93
C ALA A 52 -0.40 30.33 2.77
N ASN A 53 -0.39 29.02 3.04
CA ASN A 53 0.81 28.17 3.00
C ASN A 53 0.72 27.03 1.97
N PHE A 54 -0.15 27.21 0.97
CA PHE A 54 -0.49 26.21 -0.05
C PHE A 54 0.73 25.44 -0.59
N GLN A 55 1.81 26.14 -0.91
CA GLN A 55 3.01 25.55 -1.51
C GLN A 55 3.78 24.60 -0.58
N GLU A 56 3.86 24.95 0.70
CA GLU A 56 4.52 24.15 1.73
C GLU A 56 3.68 22.91 2.04
N GLU A 57 2.39 23.09 2.26
CA GLU A 57 1.43 22.01 2.55
C GLU A 57 1.37 21.01 1.38
N LEU A 58 1.33 21.51 0.14
CA LEU A 58 1.37 20.68 -1.05
C LEU A 58 2.68 19.89 -1.17
N SER A 59 3.79 20.45 -0.70
CA SER A 59 5.08 19.76 -0.65
C SER A 59 5.08 18.65 0.40
N CYS A 60 4.45 18.86 1.56
CA CYS A 60 4.25 17.82 2.57
C CYS A 60 3.37 16.68 2.03
N ILE A 61 2.23 17.00 1.41
CA ILE A 61 1.33 16.02 0.77
C ILE A 61 2.08 15.21 -0.29
N SER A 62 2.86 15.88 -1.15
CA SER A 62 3.67 15.24 -2.18
C SER A 62 4.70 14.25 -1.60
N LYS A 63 5.35 14.57 -0.48
CA LYS A 63 6.30 13.66 0.20
C LYS A 63 5.60 12.47 0.83
N ASP A 64 4.36 12.65 1.30
CA ASP A 64 3.59 11.55 1.86
C ASP A 64 3.04 10.60 0.80
N LEU A 65 2.64 11.12 -0.37
CA LEU A 65 2.35 10.31 -1.55
C LEU A 65 3.57 9.47 -1.99
N GLU A 66 4.78 10.02 -1.92
CA GLU A 66 6.02 9.30 -2.23
C GLU A 66 6.29 8.11 -1.32
N LYS A 67 5.78 8.11 -0.08
CA LYS A 67 5.93 6.96 0.82
C LYS A 67 4.97 5.82 0.46
N ILE A 68 3.85 6.14 -0.20
CA ILE A 68 2.92 5.16 -0.76
C ILE A 68 3.42 4.65 -2.11
N LEU A 69 3.95 5.54 -2.95
CA LEU A 69 4.41 5.27 -4.32
C LEU A 69 5.82 4.72 -4.44
N LEU A 70 6.02 3.87 -5.46
CA LEU A 70 7.33 3.49 -5.97
C LEU A 70 8.11 4.72 -6.43
N PHE A 71 9.12 5.13 -5.66
CA PHE A 71 10.04 6.20 -6.04
C PHE A 71 11.51 5.84 -5.94
N SER A 72 11.85 4.55 -5.87
CA SER A 72 13.24 4.16 -6.06
C SER A 72 13.55 3.97 -7.55
N LEU A 73 13.61 5.08 -8.30
CA LEU A 73 14.22 5.06 -9.64
C LEU A 73 15.76 5.06 -9.55
N GLU A 74 16.33 5.44 -8.41
CA GLU A 74 17.79 5.59 -8.28
C GLU A 74 18.48 4.35 -7.70
N HIS A 75 17.78 3.51 -6.93
CA HIS A 75 18.38 2.30 -6.36
C HIS A 75 17.38 1.16 -6.19
N PRO A 76 17.39 0.11 -7.05
CA PRO A 76 16.62 -1.11 -6.83
C PRO A 76 16.93 -1.81 -5.49
N PHE A 77 17.97 -1.36 -4.78
CA PHE A 77 18.44 -1.86 -3.49
C PHE A 77 18.34 -0.83 -2.34
N SER A 78 17.61 0.27 -2.54
CA SER A 78 17.30 1.21 -1.46
C SER A 78 16.50 0.50 -0.37
N GLN A 79 17.01 0.54 0.87
CA GLN A 79 16.37 -0.03 2.07
C GLN A 79 15.02 0.64 2.44
N LYS A 80 14.56 1.63 1.66
CA LYS A 80 13.30 2.37 1.87
C LYS A 80 12.37 2.24 0.66
N GLY A 81 12.08 0.99 0.25
CA GLY A 81 11.00 0.73 -0.69
C GLY A 81 9.67 1.28 -0.16
N SER A 82 8.85 1.82 -1.06
CA SER A 82 7.54 2.35 -0.72
C SER A 82 6.57 1.23 -0.30
N ILE A 83 5.40 1.61 0.20
CA ILE A 83 4.37 0.62 0.55
C ILE A 83 3.98 -0.23 -0.67
N LEU A 84 3.72 0.39 -1.82
CA LEU A 84 3.37 -0.37 -3.03
C LEU A 84 4.52 -1.25 -3.54
N ASP A 85 5.78 -0.88 -3.33
CA ASP A 85 6.94 -1.68 -3.76
C ASP A 85 7.01 -2.98 -2.98
N LYS A 86 6.83 -2.85 -1.66
CA LYS A 86 6.80 -4.00 -0.76
C LYS A 86 5.63 -4.91 -1.12
N LEU A 87 4.45 -4.35 -1.37
CA LEU A 87 3.29 -5.13 -1.79
C LEU A 87 3.56 -5.86 -3.11
N CYS A 88 4.07 -5.19 -4.15
CA CYS A 88 4.45 -5.83 -5.40
C CYS A 88 5.46 -6.96 -5.19
N PHE A 89 6.53 -6.70 -4.44
CA PHE A 89 7.60 -7.65 -4.22
C PHE A 89 7.12 -8.90 -3.49
N TYR A 90 6.41 -8.73 -2.36
CA TYR A 90 5.93 -9.88 -1.59
C TYR A 90 4.79 -10.60 -2.30
N SER A 91 3.97 -9.89 -3.09
CA SER A 91 2.98 -10.53 -3.96
C SER A 91 3.64 -11.39 -5.03
N GLU A 92 4.76 -10.95 -5.62
CA GLU A 92 5.51 -11.75 -6.58
C GLU A 92 6.05 -13.04 -5.94
N ILE A 93 6.67 -12.94 -4.77
CA ILE A 93 7.15 -14.14 -4.05
C ILE A 93 5.97 -15.04 -3.67
N LEU A 94 4.87 -14.48 -3.18
CA LEU A 94 3.66 -15.23 -2.85
C LEU A 94 3.14 -16.03 -4.05
N LEU A 95 3.09 -15.42 -5.23
CA LEU A 95 2.64 -16.06 -6.46
C LEU A 95 3.61 -17.14 -6.95
N GLN A 96 4.93 -16.94 -6.78
CA GLN A 96 5.94 -17.94 -7.14
C GLN A 96 5.99 -19.12 -6.16
N ALA A 97 5.75 -18.86 -4.87
CA ALA A 97 5.79 -19.87 -3.80
C ALA A 97 4.44 -20.58 -3.60
N SER A 98 3.38 -20.10 -4.25
CA SER A 98 2.07 -20.72 -4.23
C SER A 98 1.85 -21.56 -5.49
N HIS A 99 0.99 -22.58 -5.36
CA HIS A 99 0.48 -23.32 -6.52
C HIS A 99 -0.76 -22.63 -7.13
N LEU A 100 -1.28 -21.59 -6.47
CA LEU A 100 -2.39 -20.77 -6.94
C LEU A 100 -1.89 -19.63 -7.83
N SER A 101 -2.58 -19.39 -8.95
CA SER A 101 -2.41 -18.19 -9.77
C SER A 101 -3.44 -17.13 -9.38
N ASN A 102 -3.05 -15.86 -9.47
CA ASN A 102 -3.97 -14.74 -9.32
C ASN A 102 -3.49 -13.53 -10.15
N ASP A 103 -4.14 -13.31 -11.29
CA ASP A 103 -3.81 -12.22 -12.22
C ASP A 103 -4.35 -10.86 -11.76
N GLU A 104 -5.28 -10.85 -10.80
CA GLU A 104 -5.88 -9.61 -10.28
C GLU A 104 -4.90 -8.85 -9.38
N ILE A 105 -4.08 -9.56 -8.61
CA ILE A 105 -3.11 -8.98 -7.68
C ILE A 105 -2.15 -8.00 -8.40
N PRO A 106 -1.42 -8.40 -9.47
CA PRO A 106 -0.55 -7.49 -10.20
C PRO A 106 -1.30 -6.33 -10.84
N GLN A 107 -2.50 -6.58 -11.39
CA GLN A 107 -3.30 -5.55 -12.04
C GLN A 107 -3.73 -4.46 -11.06
N VAL A 108 -4.27 -4.84 -9.90
CA VAL A 108 -4.73 -3.88 -8.89
C VAL A 108 -3.58 -3.02 -8.35
N LEU A 109 -2.40 -3.61 -8.15
CA LEU A 109 -1.19 -2.89 -7.73
C LEU A 109 -0.73 -1.88 -8.79
N ASP A 110 -0.75 -2.24 -10.07
CA ASP A 110 -0.38 -1.34 -11.17
C ASP A 110 -1.38 -0.19 -11.34
N GLU A 111 -2.68 -0.46 -11.19
CA GLU A 111 -3.72 0.58 -11.23
C GLU A 111 -3.57 1.59 -10.09
N MET A 112 -3.26 1.13 -8.87
CA MET A 112 -2.95 2.03 -7.75
C MET A 112 -1.72 2.90 -8.05
N ARG A 113 -0.66 2.29 -8.59
CA ARG A 113 0.55 3.02 -8.98
C ARG A 113 0.25 4.11 -10.00
N LYS A 114 -0.48 3.78 -11.08
CA LYS A 114 -0.89 4.73 -12.12
C LYS A 114 -1.70 5.88 -11.55
N ALA A 115 -2.68 5.58 -10.69
CA ALA A 115 -3.52 6.60 -10.07
C ALA A 115 -2.71 7.63 -9.27
N ILE A 116 -1.76 7.17 -8.45
CA ILE A 116 -0.96 8.10 -7.64
C ILE A 116 0.02 8.88 -8.52
N LEU A 117 0.59 8.29 -9.57
CA LEU A 117 1.47 8.98 -10.51
C LEU A 117 0.77 10.15 -11.23
N VAL A 118 -0.52 10.00 -11.57
CA VAL A 118 -1.32 11.08 -12.14
C VAL A 118 -1.40 12.26 -11.16
N VAL A 119 -1.74 12.02 -9.90
CA VAL A 119 -1.82 13.09 -8.89
C VAL A 119 -0.45 13.67 -8.57
N LYS A 120 0.61 12.86 -8.55
CA LYS A 120 2.00 13.33 -8.41
C LYS A 120 2.39 14.30 -9.52
N SER A 121 2.03 13.98 -10.75
CA SER A 121 2.30 14.83 -11.90
C SER A 121 1.56 16.17 -11.78
N LYS A 122 0.29 16.14 -11.33
CA LYS A 122 -0.49 17.35 -11.05
C LYS A 122 0.10 18.18 -9.91
N THR A 123 0.59 17.55 -8.83
CA THR A 123 1.24 18.26 -7.72
C THR A 123 2.47 19.04 -8.17
N ALA A 124 3.26 18.51 -9.13
CA ALA A 124 4.39 19.24 -9.70
C ALA A 124 3.97 20.51 -10.47
N ILE A 125 2.77 20.51 -11.08
CA ILE A 125 2.19 21.67 -11.77
C ILE A 125 1.69 22.68 -10.73
N TRP A 126 0.89 22.22 -9.76
CA TRP A 126 0.34 23.06 -8.70
C TRP A 126 1.42 23.75 -7.86
N LYS A 127 2.57 23.10 -7.68
CA LYS A 127 3.73 23.69 -7.00
C LYS A 127 4.28 24.97 -7.66
N LYS A 128 3.90 25.24 -8.91
CA LYS A 128 4.36 26.41 -9.68
C LYS A 128 3.30 27.51 -9.80
N ILE A 129 2.06 27.23 -9.37
CA ILE A 129 0.96 28.18 -9.43
C ILE A 129 1.23 29.32 -8.42
N LYS A 130 0.95 30.55 -8.84
CA LYS A 130 0.91 31.73 -7.95
C LYS A 130 -0.55 32.04 -7.61
N ALA A 131 -0.77 32.78 -6.52
CA ALA A 131 -2.11 33.16 -6.10
C ALA A 131 -2.91 33.83 -7.24
N PRO A 132 -4.23 33.58 -7.34
CA PRO A 132 -5.05 32.77 -6.43
C PRO A 132 -4.88 31.25 -6.62
N PHE A 133 -4.85 30.51 -5.52
CA PHE A 133 -4.66 29.05 -5.56
C PHE A 133 -5.98 28.31 -5.80
N PRO A 134 -6.01 27.26 -6.64
CA PRO A 134 -7.22 26.51 -6.95
C PRO A 134 -7.52 25.43 -5.89
N LEU A 135 -7.74 25.85 -4.64
CA LEU A 135 -7.86 24.94 -3.48
C LEU A 135 -8.91 23.85 -3.67
N ASP A 136 -10.11 24.19 -4.15
CA ASP A 136 -11.20 23.23 -4.27
C ASP A 136 -10.95 22.17 -5.33
N ALA A 137 -10.35 22.57 -6.46
CA ALA A 137 -9.96 21.63 -7.51
C ALA A 137 -8.88 20.65 -7.01
N VAL A 138 -7.88 21.16 -6.28
CA VAL A 138 -6.82 20.33 -5.70
C VAL A 138 -7.40 19.34 -4.69
N ARG A 139 -8.26 19.79 -3.78
CA ARG A 139 -8.93 18.93 -2.81
C ARG A 139 -9.79 17.86 -3.48
N GLY A 140 -10.59 18.23 -4.48
CA GLY A 140 -11.43 17.28 -5.23
C GLY A 140 -10.63 16.15 -5.87
N GLU A 141 -9.49 16.47 -6.47
CA GLU A 141 -8.58 15.48 -7.08
C GLU A 141 -7.98 14.53 -6.04
N PHE A 142 -7.60 15.04 -4.87
CA PHE A 142 -7.11 14.19 -3.78
C PHE A 142 -8.19 13.29 -3.17
N VAL A 143 -9.42 13.78 -3.04
CA VAL A 143 -10.57 12.97 -2.58
C VAL A 143 -10.85 11.83 -3.55
N ALA A 144 -10.82 12.12 -4.86
CA ALA A 144 -10.99 11.11 -5.89
C ALA A 144 -9.88 10.05 -5.80
N LEU A 145 -8.62 10.47 -5.65
CA LEU A 145 -7.50 9.55 -5.46
C LEU A 145 -7.68 8.69 -4.20
N HIS A 146 -7.98 9.31 -3.06
CA HIS A 146 -8.17 8.59 -1.80
C HIS A 146 -9.25 7.51 -1.94
N SER A 147 -10.41 7.88 -2.51
CA SER A 147 -11.54 6.96 -2.69
C SER A 147 -11.16 5.79 -3.60
N LEU A 148 -10.46 6.07 -4.71
CA LEU A 148 -9.97 5.05 -5.62
C LEU A 148 -8.99 4.09 -4.93
N LEU A 149 -8.02 4.61 -4.18
CA LEU A 149 -7.01 3.79 -3.51
C LEU A 149 -7.61 2.91 -2.41
N VAL A 150 -8.55 3.44 -1.63
CA VAL A 150 -9.27 2.63 -0.62
C VAL A 150 -10.02 1.47 -1.27
N VAL A 151 -10.71 1.72 -2.39
CA VAL A 151 -11.38 0.65 -3.15
C VAL A 151 -10.37 -0.38 -3.63
N LYS A 152 -9.24 0.05 -4.22
CA LYS A 152 -8.23 -0.86 -4.75
C LYS A 152 -7.52 -1.67 -3.67
N LEU A 153 -7.20 -1.08 -2.51
CA LEU A 153 -6.65 -1.84 -1.38
C LEU A 153 -7.62 -2.90 -0.86
N ARG A 154 -8.93 -2.60 -0.82
CA ARG A 154 -9.96 -3.58 -0.48
C ARG A 154 -10.05 -4.69 -1.52
N THR A 155 -10.01 -4.36 -2.81
CA THR A 155 -9.97 -5.35 -3.89
C THR A 155 -8.75 -6.25 -3.76
N PHE A 156 -7.56 -5.66 -3.56
CA PHE A 156 -6.33 -6.39 -3.35
C PHE A 156 -6.41 -7.34 -2.16
N PHE A 157 -6.96 -6.89 -1.01
CA PHE A 157 -7.21 -7.78 0.13
C PHE A 157 -8.14 -8.94 -0.25
N SER A 158 -9.22 -8.67 -0.99
CA SER A 158 -10.14 -9.71 -1.45
C SER A 158 -9.45 -10.74 -2.34
N SER A 159 -8.56 -10.31 -3.24
CA SER A 159 -7.77 -11.21 -4.09
C SER A 159 -6.79 -12.06 -3.27
N LEU A 160 -6.30 -11.55 -2.14
CA LEU A 160 -5.45 -12.31 -1.22
C LEU A 160 -6.20 -13.38 -0.42
N CYS A 161 -7.53 -13.27 -0.27
CA CYS A 161 -8.31 -14.18 0.56
C CYS A 161 -8.11 -15.66 0.18
N THR A 162 -7.91 -15.99 -1.09
CA THR A 162 -7.65 -17.39 -1.52
C THR A 162 -6.37 -17.93 -0.87
N PHE A 163 -5.30 -17.13 -0.82
CA PHE A 163 -4.05 -17.51 -0.17
C PHE A 163 -4.18 -17.55 1.36
N LEU A 164 -4.93 -16.62 1.95
CA LEU A 164 -5.20 -16.61 3.39
C LEU A 164 -6.01 -17.84 3.84
N LYS A 165 -6.91 -18.33 2.99
CA LYS A 165 -7.66 -19.57 3.24
C LYS A 165 -6.77 -20.80 3.25
N GLU A 166 -5.77 -20.87 2.36
CA GLU A 166 -4.79 -21.95 2.40
C GLU A 166 -3.84 -21.86 3.59
N ALA A 167 -3.52 -20.64 4.02
CA ALA A 167 -2.66 -20.38 5.17
C ALA A 167 -3.41 -20.44 6.51
N ARG A 168 -4.60 -21.06 6.58
CA ARG A 168 -5.39 -21.17 7.82
C ARG A 168 -4.73 -21.98 8.92
N SER A 169 -3.79 -22.87 8.58
CA SER A 169 -2.99 -23.60 9.57
C SER A 169 -1.68 -22.89 9.92
N ASP A 170 -1.42 -21.71 9.35
CA ASP A 170 -0.23 -20.92 9.61
C ASP A 170 -0.44 -20.01 10.81
N GLU A 171 0.13 -20.40 11.95
CA GLU A 171 0.00 -19.66 13.21
C GLU A 171 0.45 -18.20 13.08
N ASN A 172 1.50 -17.91 12.30
CA ASN A 172 2.02 -16.55 12.19
C ASN A 172 1.08 -15.64 11.40
N VAL A 173 0.50 -16.15 10.31
CA VAL A 173 -0.51 -15.42 9.52
C VAL A 173 -1.78 -15.19 10.35
N LEU A 174 -2.21 -16.21 11.10
CA LEU A 174 -3.36 -16.10 11.99
C LEU A 174 -3.14 -15.06 13.10
N VAL A 175 -1.99 -15.09 13.77
CA VAL A 175 -1.64 -14.11 14.82
C VAL A 175 -1.68 -12.70 14.23
N GLN A 176 -1.07 -12.47 13.07
CA GLN A 176 -1.08 -11.16 12.40
C GLN A 176 -2.52 -10.65 12.14
N LEU A 177 -3.42 -11.52 11.68
CA LEU A 177 -4.83 -11.18 11.42
C LEU A 177 -5.61 -10.92 12.72
N ILE A 178 -5.38 -11.69 13.76
CA ILE A 178 -6.09 -11.59 15.05
C ILE A 178 -5.64 -10.34 15.82
N GLU A 179 -4.33 -10.09 15.91
CA GLU A 179 -3.79 -8.92 16.62
C GLU A 179 -4.20 -7.60 15.97
N ASN A 180 -4.33 -7.58 14.64
CA ASN A 180 -4.72 -6.39 13.88
C ASN A 180 -6.21 -6.38 13.46
N LYS A 181 -7.01 -7.30 14.00
CA LYS A 181 -8.40 -7.57 13.58
C LYS A 181 -9.26 -6.31 13.55
N GLU A 182 -9.23 -5.52 14.62
CA GLU A 182 -10.05 -4.30 14.72
C GLU A 182 -9.67 -3.26 13.67
N LYS A 183 -8.36 -3.12 13.40
CA LYS A 183 -7.89 -2.17 12.39
C LYS A 183 -8.27 -2.62 10.98
N PHE A 184 -8.10 -3.91 10.67
CA PHE A 184 -8.57 -4.46 9.40
C PHE A 184 -10.08 -4.30 9.24
N ASN A 185 -10.87 -4.58 10.28
CA ASN A 185 -12.32 -4.42 10.24
C ASN A 185 -12.74 -2.96 10.03
N ALA A 186 -12.02 -1.99 10.61
CA ALA A 186 -12.26 -0.57 10.34
C ALA A 186 -12.05 -0.22 8.85
N SER A 187 -11.03 -0.80 8.21
CA SER A 187 -10.69 -0.52 6.82
C SER A 187 -11.49 -1.33 5.80
N LEU A 188 -11.79 -2.59 6.07
CA LEU A 188 -12.42 -3.55 5.16
C LEU A 188 -13.93 -3.68 5.36
N GLY A 189 -14.41 -3.42 6.57
CA GLY A 189 -15.81 -3.59 6.96
C GLY A 189 -15.95 -4.39 8.25
N ALA A 190 -16.99 -4.09 9.03
CA ALA A 190 -17.21 -4.73 10.32
C ALA A 190 -17.34 -6.25 10.19
N LYS A 191 -16.67 -6.97 11.10
CA LYS A 191 -16.65 -8.44 11.18
C LYS A 191 -16.05 -9.15 9.96
N TYR A 192 -15.23 -8.46 9.15
CA TYR A 192 -14.66 -9.05 7.94
C TYR A 192 -13.65 -10.15 8.28
N ILE A 193 -12.71 -9.87 9.19
CA ILE A 193 -11.69 -10.85 9.58
C ILE A 193 -12.32 -12.07 10.25
N GLU A 194 -13.32 -11.87 11.10
CA GLU A 194 -14.07 -12.97 11.73
C GLU A 194 -14.71 -13.88 10.68
N LYS A 195 -15.34 -13.31 9.65
CA LYS A 195 -15.92 -14.10 8.54
C LYS A 195 -14.86 -14.87 7.76
N LEU A 196 -13.69 -14.28 7.55
CA LEU A 196 -12.57 -14.94 6.86
C LEU A 196 -12.06 -16.16 7.64
N LEU A 197 -11.98 -16.02 8.97
CA LEU A 197 -11.47 -17.06 9.88
C LEU A 197 -12.50 -18.16 10.20
N MET A 198 -13.80 -17.91 10.06
CA MET A 198 -14.87 -18.89 10.31
C MET A 198 -15.22 -19.78 9.10
N GLY A 199 -14.99 -19.30 7.88
CA GLY A 199 -15.22 -20.08 6.67
C GLY A 199 -14.17 -21.15 6.47
#